data_AF-A0A0D2ZQS4-F1
#
_entry.id   AF-A0A0D2ZQS4-F1
#
_cell.length_a   1.000
_cell.length_b   1.000
_cell.length_c   1.000
_cell.angle_alpha   90.00
_cell.angle_beta   90.00
_cell.angle_gamma   90.00
#
_symmetry.space_group_name_H-M   'P 1'
#
loop_
_entity.id
_entity.type
_entity.pdbx_description
1 polymer ?
#
loop_
_entity_poly.entity_id
_entity_poly.type
_entity_poly.pdbx_seq_one_letter_code
_entity_poly.pdbx_strand_id
1 'polypeptide(L)'
;MMFVHADSSGETCPEKKVLYKLISGLHSSIPMHIAGDYLLDESRNQWGQNIELMYDRILRHPDRVRNMYFTYLFVLRALTSLLSATEYLEQAEYDTGNHAEDLKTQSLIKQLLYSPKLQTACPVPFDEAKLWQGQGGPELKQQIQKKFRNISALMDCVGCEKCRLWGKLQVQGLGTALKIFFSVGNQDKEGDQTLQLQRNEVIALVNLLNRLSESVKMVHDMRPDVERLMEDQITKTSSKPGRLRRVLDLAFSFLVK
;
A
#
# COMPACT_ATOMS: atom_id res chain seq x y z
N MET A 1 1.92 -18.02 3.52
CA MET A 1 0.52 -18.29 3.11
C MET A 1 -0.36 -17.87 4.28
N MET A 2 -0.97 -16.69 4.24
CA MET A 2 -1.85 -16.22 5.30
C MET A 2 -3.27 -16.63 4.90
N PHE A 3 -3.73 -17.77 5.40
CA PHE A 3 -5.13 -18.18 5.27
C PHE A 3 -5.96 -17.30 6.20
N VAL A 4 -6.71 -16.37 5.63
CA VAL A 4 -7.83 -15.75 6.34
C VAL A 4 -8.95 -16.79 6.35
N HIS A 5 -9.23 -17.39 7.51
CA HIS A 5 -10.41 -18.22 7.67
C HIS A 5 -11.66 -17.40 7.32
N ALA A 6 -12.45 -17.94 6.38
CA ALA A 6 -13.79 -17.47 6.12
C ALA A 6 -14.70 -17.97 7.25
N ASP A 7 -15.15 -17.05 8.11
CA ASP A 7 -16.25 -17.35 9.04
C ASP A 7 -17.53 -17.63 8.25
N SER A 8 -18.28 -18.64 8.70
CA SER A 8 -19.44 -19.24 8.04
C SER A 8 -20.73 -18.40 8.12
N SER A 9 -20.66 -17.11 7.84
CA SER A 9 -21.82 -16.24 7.65
C SER A 9 -21.61 -15.40 6.39
N GLY A 10 -22.37 -15.71 5.33
CA GLY A 10 -22.17 -15.28 3.95
C GLY A 10 -22.27 -13.79 3.60
N GLU A 11 -22.04 -12.87 4.55
CA GLU A 11 -21.87 -11.45 4.28
C GLU A 11 -20.48 -11.00 4.72
N THR A 12 -19.53 -10.98 3.77
CA THR A 12 -18.29 -10.23 3.98
C THR A 12 -18.61 -8.73 4.02
N CYS A 13 -18.64 -8.15 5.23
CA CYS A 13 -18.78 -6.71 5.45
C CYS A 13 -17.74 -5.93 4.60
N PRO A 14 -18.10 -4.80 3.96
CA PRO A 14 -17.24 -4.06 3.05
C PRO A 14 -15.88 -3.66 3.67
N GLU A 15 -15.81 -3.54 4.98
CA GLU A 15 -14.66 -3.07 5.73
C GLU A 15 -13.63 -4.19 5.94
N LYS A 16 -14.09 -5.45 6.07
CA LYS A 16 -13.21 -6.62 5.98
C LYS A 16 -12.54 -6.70 4.61
N LYS A 17 -13.26 -6.32 3.54
CA LYS A 17 -12.70 -6.26 2.18
C LYS A 17 -11.66 -5.15 2.05
N VAL A 18 -11.88 -3.97 2.63
CA VAL A 18 -10.89 -2.89 2.63
C VAL A 18 -9.63 -3.31 3.37
N LEU A 19 -9.75 -3.87 4.58
CA LEU A 19 -8.59 -4.36 5.33
C LEU A 19 -7.81 -5.43 4.53
N TYR A 20 -8.52 -6.37 3.90
CA TYR A 20 -7.89 -7.36 3.03
C TYR A 20 -7.12 -6.71 1.89
N LYS A 21 -7.71 -5.74 1.18
CA LYS A 21 -7.04 -5.03 0.08
C LYS A 21 -5.79 -4.29 0.56
N LEU A 22 -5.85 -3.63 1.72
CA LEU A 22 -4.70 -2.92 2.29
C LEU A 22 -3.54 -3.86 2.63
N ILE A 23 -3.83 -4.96 3.32
CA ILE A 23 -2.80 -5.96 3.67
C ILE A 23 -2.28 -6.66 2.42
N SER A 24 -3.16 -6.99 1.46
CA SER A 24 -2.76 -7.60 0.20
C SER A 24 -1.89 -6.68 -0.65
N GLY A 25 -2.21 -5.39 -0.73
CA GLY A 25 -1.41 -4.42 -1.46
C GLY A 25 -0.06 -4.20 -0.82
N LEU A 26 -0.01 -4.12 0.51
CA LEU A 26 1.26 -4.06 1.24
C LEU A 26 2.12 -5.30 1.01
N HIS A 27 1.51 -6.48 1.13
CA HIS A 27 2.19 -7.76 0.89
C HIS A 27 2.65 -7.92 -0.56
N SER A 28 2.01 -7.23 -1.52
CA SER A 28 2.42 -7.22 -2.93
C SER A 28 3.57 -6.24 -3.21
N SER A 29 3.65 -5.14 -2.43
CA SER A 29 4.75 -4.17 -2.52
C SER A 29 6.09 -4.79 -2.10
N ILE A 30 6.13 -5.62 -1.05
CA ILE A 30 7.36 -6.24 -0.55
C ILE A 30 8.12 -7.05 -1.61
N PRO A 31 7.54 -8.07 -2.27
CA PRO A 31 8.23 -8.84 -3.28
C PRO A 31 8.54 -8.01 -4.54
N MET A 32 7.81 -6.92 -4.78
CA MET A 32 8.15 -5.97 -5.85
C MET A 32 9.48 -5.26 -5.57
N HIS A 33 9.71 -4.82 -4.33
CA HIS A 33 11.00 -4.26 -3.91
C HIS A 33 12.12 -5.29 -3.97
N ILE A 34 11.87 -6.51 -3.49
CA ILE A 34 12.85 -7.60 -3.54
C ILE A 34 13.21 -7.95 -5.00
N ALA A 35 12.24 -7.96 -5.91
CA ALA A 35 12.49 -8.22 -7.32
C ALA A 35 13.18 -7.06 -8.05
N GLY A 36 12.99 -5.81 -7.60
CA GLY A 36 13.66 -4.65 -8.18
C GLY A 36 15.15 -4.56 -7.84
N ASP A 37 15.52 -5.04 -6.65
CA ASP A 37 16.89 -5.05 -6.12
C ASP A 37 17.22 -6.44 -5.56
N TYR A 38 17.40 -7.40 -6.46
CA TYR A 38 17.65 -8.80 -6.17
C TYR A 38 19.14 -9.13 -6.32
N LEU A 39 19.69 -9.97 -5.44
CA LEU A 39 21.04 -10.51 -5.59
C LEU A 39 21.04 -11.59 -6.68
N LEU A 40 21.47 -11.23 -7.89
CA LEU A 40 21.48 -12.12 -9.05
C LEU A 40 22.68 -13.07 -9.04
N ASP A 41 23.83 -12.59 -8.57
CA ASP A 41 25.06 -13.38 -8.44
C ASP A 41 25.78 -12.99 -7.14
N GLU A 42 25.79 -13.92 -6.18
CA GLU A 42 26.46 -13.74 -4.89
C GLU A 42 27.98 -13.65 -5.03
N SER A 43 28.58 -14.40 -5.94
CA SER A 43 30.04 -14.43 -6.13
C SER A 43 30.60 -13.11 -6.65
N ARG A 44 29.79 -12.40 -7.44
CA ARG A 44 30.13 -11.09 -8.02
C ARG A 44 29.49 -9.92 -7.28
N ASN A 45 28.71 -10.20 -6.23
CA ASN A 45 27.88 -9.22 -5.54
C ASN A 45 27.05 -8.38 -6.52
N GLN A 46 26.47 -9.03 -7.53
CA GLN A 46 25.71 -8.37 -8.58
C GLN A 46 24.25 -8.26 -8.19
N TRP A 47 23.80 -7.02 -7.96
CA TRP A 47 22.41 -6.69 -7.68
C TRP A 47 21.70 -6.18 -8.93
N GLY A 48 20.42 -6.49 -9.08
CA GLY A 48 19.63 -6.04 -10.21
C GLY A 48 18.21 -6.58 -10.21
N GLN A 49 17.51 -6.39 -11.33
CA GLN A 49 16.11 -6.76 -11.45
C GLN A 49 15.94 -8.26 -11.72
N ASN A 50 15.14 -8.93 -10.90
CA ASN A 50 14.70 -10.31 -11.10
C ASN A 50 13.28 -10.34 -11.73
N ILE A 51 13.26 -10.42 -13.06
CA ILE A 51 12.03 -10.37 -13.87
C ILE A 51 11.09 -11.55 -13.61
N GLU A 52 11.65 -12.75 -13.44
CA GLU A 52 10.87 -13.97 -13.15
C GLU A 52 10.15 -13.85 -11.81
N LEU A 53 10.87 -13.43 -10.76
CA LEU A 53 10.27 -13.20 -9.44
C LEU A 53 9.17 -12.14 -9.50
N MET A 54 9.41 -11.06 -10.24
CA MET A 54 8.43 -9.98 -10.44
C MET A 54 7.16 -10.48 -11.11
N TYR A 55 7.30 -11.27 -12.19
CA TYR A 55 6.17 -11.85 -12.89
C TYR A 55 5.39 -12.82 -12.00
N ASP A 56 6.09 -13.79 -11.39
CA ASP A 56 5.45 -14.87 -10.65
C ASP A 56 4.80 -14.44 -9.35
N ARG A 57 5.41 -13.47 -8.65
CA ARG A 57 4.87 -13.00 -7.37
C ARG A 57 3.86 -11.88 -7.53
N ILE A 58 3.89 -11.11 -8.63
CA ILE A 58 3.08 -9.89 -8.74
C ILE A 58 2.34 -9.82 -10.07
N LEU A 59 3.04 -9.72 -11.20
CA LEU A 59 2.41 -9.27 -12.45
C LEU A 59 1.41 -10.27 -13.03
N ARG A 60 1.63 -11.58 -12.86
CA ARG A 60 0.65 -12.62 -13.26
C ARG A 60 -0.62 -12.64 -12.42
N HIS A 61 -0.69 -11.82 -11.36
CA HIS A 61 -1.80 -11.74 -10.41
C HIS A 61 -2.43 -10.33 -10.45
N PRO A 62 -3.39 -10.06 -11.36
CA PRO A 62 -3.99 -8.74 -11.52
C PRO A 62 -4.65 -8.20 -10.26
N ASP A 63 -5.16 -9.08 -9.40
CA ASP A 63 -5.74 -8.74 -8.09
C ASP A 63 -4.70 -8.13 -7.14
N ARG A 64 -3.47 -8.65 -7.12
CA ARG A 64 -2.36 -8.11 -6.32
C ARG A 64 -1.95 -6.73 -6.78
N VAL A 65 -1.83 -6.55 -8.10
CA VAL A 65 -1.56 -5.24 -8.72
C VAL A 65 -2.64 -4.23 -8.34
N ARG A 66 -3.92 -4.58 -8.54
CA ARG A 66 -5.06 -3.72 -8.16
C ARG A 66 -5.05 -3.36 -6.67
N ASN A 67 -4.78 -4.32 -5.79
CA ASN A 67 -4.72 -4.07 -4.35
C ASN A 67 -3.54 -3.17 -3.96
N MET A 68 -2.41 -3.27 -4.66
CA MET A 68 -1.26 -2.38 -4.47
C MET A 68 -1.59 -0.94 -4.86
N TYR A 69 -2.21 -0.71 -6.04
CA TYR A 69 -2.71 0.61 -6.44
C TYR A 69 -3.76 1.13 -5.46
N PHE A 70 -4.69 0.29 -5.01
CA PHE A 70 -5.69 0.65 -4.01
C PHE A 70 -5.03 1.12 -2.71
N THR A 71 -4.02 0.39 -2.23
CA THR A 71 -3.30 0.74 -1.00
C THR A 71 -2.52 2.05 -1.16
N TYR A 72 -1.84 2.23 -2.30
CA TYR A 72 -1.16 3.49 -2.63
C TYR A 72 -2.12 4.68 -2.60
N LEU A 73 -3.26 4.58 -3.31
CA LEU A 73 -4.26 5.64 -3.36
C LEU A 73 -4.89 5.89 -1.99
N PHE A 74 -5.12 4.84 -1.19
CA PHE A 74 -5.65 4.95 0.16
C PHE A 74 -4.70 5.74 1.08
N VAL A 75 -3.41 5.41 1.07
CA VAL A 75 -2.39 6.09 1.88
C VAL A 75 -2.15 7.51 1.38
N LEU A 76 -2.11 7.70 0.06
CA LEU A 76 -2.00 9.01 -0.56
C LEU A 76 -3.16 9.91 -0.13
N ARG A 77 -4.39 9.37 -0.17
CA ARG A 77 -5.59 10.08 0.26
C ARG A 77 -5.53 10.43 1.74
N ALA A 78 -5.14 9.50 2.62
CA ALA A 78 -4.99 9.77 4.05
C ALA A 78 -4.01 10.93 4.31
N LEU A 79 -2.88 10.95 3.60
CA LEU A 79 -1.94 12.05 3.68
C LEU A 79 -2.63 13.34 3.22
N THR A 80 -3.27 13.39 2.05
CA THR A 80 -3.96 14.60 1.57
C THR A 80 -5.10 15.08 2.48
N SER A 81 -5.82 14.17 3.13
CA SER A 81 -6.90 14.51 4.07
C SER A 81 -6.36 15.09 5.38
N LEU A 82 -5.28 14.51 5.92
CA LEU A 82 -4.56 15.09 7.06
C LEU A 82 -4.11 16.53 6.73
N LEU A 83 -3.67 16.73 5.50
CA LEU A 83 -3.17 18.01 5.03
C LEU A 83 -4.29 19.06 4.86
N SER A 84 -5.41 18.70 4.24
CA SER A 84 -6.51 19.64 3.98
C SER A 84 -7.37 19.96 5.20
N ALA A 85 -7.52 19.03 6.13
CA ALA A 85 -8.48 19.16 7.23
C ALA A 85 -7.86 19.71 8.53
N THR A 86 -6.53 19.66 8.69
CA THR A 86 -5.91 19.92 10.00
C THR A 86 -4.66 20.80 9.98
N GLU A 87 -4.19 21.29 8.81
CA GLU A 87 -2.91 22.02 8.65
C GLU A 87 -1.71 21.33 9.34
N TYR A 88 -1.85 20.04 9.67
CA TYR A 88 -1.09 19.39 10.72
C TYR A 88 0.40 19.26 10.37
N LEU A 89 0.69 18.97 9.10
CA LEU A 89 2.06 18.84 8.62
C LEU A 89 2.72 20.19 8.31
N GLU A 90 1.95 21.27 8.18
CA GLU A 90 2.55 22.62 8.08
C GLU A 90 3.06 23.09 9.45
N GLN A 91 2.35 22.70 10.51
CA GLN A 91 2.65 23.04 11.90
C GLN A 91 3.49 21.96 12.62
N ALA A 92 3.81 20.85 11.96
CA ALA A 92 4.61 19.78 12.55
C ALA A 92 6.05 20.23 12.84
N GLU A 93 6.59 19.76 13.96
CA GLU A 93 7.98 20.01 14.36
C GLU A 93 8.92 19.06 13.61
N TYR A 94 9.71 19.60 12.68
CA TYR A 94 10.69 18.85 11.90
C TYR A 94 12.08 18.81 12.52
N ASP A 95 12.27 19.37 13.73
CA ASP A 95 13.60 19.59 14.33
C ASP A 95 14.45 18.30 14.38
N THR A 96 15.56 18.32 13.66
CA THR A 96 16.61 17.29 13.69
C THR A 96 17.91 17.78 14.32
N GLY A 97 17.97 19.04 14.74
CA GLY A 97 19.20 19.75 15.09
C GLY A 97 19.95 20.32 13.88
N ASN A 98 19.45 20.12 12.64
CA ASN A 98 20.00 20.72 11.42
C ASN A 98 18.96 21.62 10.74
N HIS A 99 19.03 22.91 11.08
CA HIS A 99 18.06 23.90 10.63
C HIS A 99 17.91 24.00 9.10
N ALA A 100 18.99 23.79 8.34
CA ALA A 100 18.94 23.86 6.88
C ALA A 100 18.15 22.69 6.27
N GLU A 101 18.37 21.47 6.76
CA GLU A 101 17.63 20.29 6.31
C GLU A 101 16.17 20.31 6.81
N ASP A 102 15.90 20.88 7.99
CA ASP A 102 14.56 21.00 8.54
C ASP A 102 13.70 21.97 7.72
N LEU A 103 14.24 23.16 7.38
CA LEU A 103 13.58 24.13 6.48
C LEU A 103 13.34 23.54 5.09
N LYS A 104 14.33 22.81 4.56
CA LYS A 104 14.23 22.13 3.27
C LYS A 104 13.15 21.05 3.29
N THR A 105 13.07 20.26 4.36
CA THR A 105 12.05 19.23 4.55
C THR A 105 10.66 19.85 4.58
N GLN A 106 10.48 20.92 5.37
CA GLN A 106 9.20 21.64 5.42
C GLN A 106 8.80 22.20 4.04
N SER A 107 9.77 22.75 3.28
CA SER A 107 9.54 23.24 1.91
C SER A 107 9.13 22.12 0.95
N LEU A 108 9.82 20.98 0.97
CA LEU A 108 9.51 19.83 0.12
C LEU A 108 8.13 19.22 0.45
N ILE A 109 7.79 19.13 1.74
CA ILE A 109 6.46 18.73 2.17
C ILE A 109 5.44 19.69 1.57
N LYS A 110 5.59 21.02 1.76
CA LYS A 110 4.72 22.06 1.16
C LYS A 110 4.58 21.90 -0.36
N GLN A 111 5.68 21.71 -1.09
CA GLN A 111 5.64 21.49 -2.54
C GLN A 111 4.85 20.25 -2.93
N LEU A 112 4.96 19.17 -2.17
CA LEU A 112 4.12 17.98 -2.37
C LEU A 112 2.64 18.31 -2.12
N LEU A 113 2.32 19.12 -1.09
CA LEU A 113 0.93 19.52 -0.75
C LEU A 113 0.26 20.29 -1.87
N TYR A 114 0.95 21.32 -2.37
CA TYR A 114 0.42 22.26 -3.34
C TYR A 114 0.64 21.80 -4.78
N SER A 115 1.08 20.55 -4.99
CA SER A 115 1.25 19.99 -6.31
C SER A 115 -0.11 19.87 -7.02
N PRO A 116 -0.31 20.57 -8.15
CA PRO A 116 -1.58 20.49 -8.90
C PRO A 116 -1.90 19.08 -9.38
N LYS A 117 -0.86 18.25 -9.59
CA LYS A 117 -1.01 16.84 -9.95
C LYS A 117 -1.68 16.04 -8.84
N LEU A 118 -1.37 16.33 -7.57
CA LEU A 118 -1.96 15.65 -6.42
C LEU A 118 -3.45 16.01 -6.27
N GLN A 119 -3.75 17.29 -6.43
CA GLN A 119 -5.11 17.83 -6.32
C GLN A 119 -6.03 17.30 -7.42
N THR A 120 -5.51 17.15 -8.65
CA THR A 120 -6.26 16.63 -9.79
C THR A 120 -6.31 15.11 -9.88
N ALA A 121 -5.28 14.40 -9.39
CA ALA A 121 -5.21 12.94 -9.41
C ALA A 121 -6.08 12.25 -8.34
N CYS A 122 -6.62 13.01 -7.37
CA CYS A 122 -7.48 12.50 -6.31
C CYS A 122 -8.94 12.98 -6.44
N PRO A 123 -9.66 12.77 -7.57
CA PRO A 123 -11.12 12.86 -7.55
C PRO A 123 -11.62 11.74 -6.63
N VAL A 124 -12.37 12.09 -5.58
CA VAL A 124 -12.82 11.23 -4.48
C VAL A 124 -13.14 9.81 -4.97
N PRO A 125 -12.22 8.83 -4.87
CA PRO A 125 -12.44 7.50 -5.45
C PRO A 125 -13.43 6.69 -4.61
N PHE A 126 -13.70 7.17 -3.40
CA PHE A 126 -14.33 6.43 -2.33
C PHE A 126 -14.95 7.41 -1.33
N ASP A 127 -16.23 7.22 -1.02
CA ASP A 127 -17.00 8.05 -0.08
C ASP A 127 -16.61 7.68 1.37
N GLU A 128 -15.70 8.45 1.97
CA GLU A 128 -15.11 8.20 3.29
C GLU A 128 -16.18 8.10 4.40
N ALA A 129 -17.25 8.89 4.25
CA ALA A 129 -18.40 8.88 5.13
C ALA A 129 -19.11 7.51 5.13
N LYS A 130 -19.28 6.89 3.95
CA LYS A 130 -20.02 5.62 3.85
C LYS A 130 -19.31 4.38 4.40
N LEU A 131 -17.97 4.38 4.51
CA LEU A 131 -17.24 3.21 5.04
C LEU A 131 -17.22 3.16 6.56
N TRP A 132 -17.25 4.34 7.20
CA TRP A 132 -16.89 4.46 8.61
C TRP A 132 -17.97 5.15 9.46
N GLN A 133 -18.98 5.80 8.87
CA GLN A 133 -20.09 6.43 9.61
C GLN A 133 -21.31 5.51 9.84
N GLY A 134 -21.20 4.21 9.55
CA GLY A 134 -22.23 3.23 9.89
C GLY A 134 -22.41 3.04 11.40
N GLN A 135 -23.54 2.48 11.83
CA GLN A 135 -23.87 2.26 13.26
C GLN A 135 -22.85 1.42 14.04
N GLY A 136 -21.95 0.66 13.36
CA GLY A 136 -20.86 -0.12 13.97
C GLY A 136 -19.45 0.48 13.83
N GLY A 137 -19.32 1.77 13.47
CA GLY A 137 -18.04 2.45 13.26
C GLY A 137 -17.07 2.37 14.45
N PRO A 138 -17.52 2.64 15.70
CA PRO A 138 -16.67 2.55 16.90
C PRO A 138 -16.13 1.14 17.18
N GLU A 139 -16.99 0.11 17.11
CA GLU A 139 -16.60 -1.29 17.32
C GLU A 139 -15.63 -1.74 16.22
N LEU A 140 -15.87 -1.33 14.98
CA LEU A 140 -15.02 -1.64 13.84
C LEU A 140 -13.63 -0.98 13.97
N LYS A 141 -13.57 0.28 14.40
CA LYS A 141 -12.31 0.97 14.72
C LYS A 141 -11.50 0.17 15.74
N GLN A 142 -12.13 -0.27 16.82
CA GLN A 142 -11.47 -1.09 17.84
C GLN A 142 -10.99 -2.44 17.29
N GLN A 143 -11.80 -3.11 16.47
CA GLN A 143 -11.41 -4.38 15.83
C GLN A 143 -10.22 -4.21 14.89
N ILE A 144 -10.23 -3.18 14.05
CA ILE A 144 -9.12 -2.87 13.13
C ILE A 144 -7.86 -2.54 13.92
N GLN A 145 -7.95 -1.67 14.93
CA GLN A 145 -6.81 -1.34 15.81
C GLN A 145 -6.24 -2.60 16.47
N LYS A 146 -7.08 -3.49 17.00
CA LYS A 146 -6.65 -4.76 17.58
C LYS A 146 -5.92 -5.63 16.56
N LYS A 147 -6.42 -5.72 15.32
CA LYS A 147 -5.77 -6.47 14.24
C LYS A 147 -4.41 -5.87 13.89
N PHE A 148 -4.26 -4.55 13.78
CA PHE A 148 -2.97 -3.91 13.50
C PHE A 148 -1.96 -4.10 14.63
N ARG A 149 -2.40 -4.05 15.91
CA ARG A 149 -1.53 -4.40 17.06
C ARG A 149 -1.03 -5.84 16.96
N ASN A 150 -1.93 -6.78 16.64
CA ASN A 150 -1.57 -8.18 16.47
C ASN A 150 -0.61 -8.41 15.29
N ILE A 151 -0.82 -7.72 14.16
CA ILE A 151 0.08 -7.77 13.01
C ILE A 151 1.46 -7.21 13.39
N SER A 152 1.50 -6.09 14.12
CA SER A 152 2.75 -5.50 14.61
C SER A 152 3.52 -6.46 15.54
N ALA A 153 2.81 -7.15 16.44
CA ALA A 153 3.40 -8.19 17.28
C ALA A 153 3.90 -9.39 16.47
N LEU A 154 3.19 -9.77 15.40
CA LEU A 154 3.65 -10.83 14.50
C LEU A 154 4.97 -10.45 13.79
N MET A 155 5.19 -9.16 13.49
CA MET A 155 6.45 -8.70 12.91
C MET A 155 7.65 -8.90 13.85
N ASP A 156 7.44 -9.05 15.16
CA ASP A 156 8.51 -9.40 16.11
C ASP A 156 9.02 -10.84 15.95
N CYS A 157 8.27 -11.69 15.26
CA CYS A 157 8.66 -13.06 14.94
C CYS A 157 9.49 -13.16 13.64
N VAL A 158 9.72 -12.05 12.92
CA VAL A 158 10.47 -12.04 11.66
C VAL A 158 11.97 -11.97 11.95
N GLY A 159 12.70 -13.04 11.61
CA GLY A 159 14.15 -13.14 11.89
C GLY A 159 15.04 -12.24 11.02
N CYS A 160 14.56 -11.78 9.87
CA CYS A 160 15.26 -10.81 9.04
C CYS A 160 15.08 -9.39 9.60
N GLU A 161 16.17 -8.76 10.06
CA GLU A 161 16.13 -7.44 10.71
C GLU A 161 15.57 -6.33 9.79
N LYS A 162 16.06 -6.26 8.55
CA LYS A 162 15.56 -5.30 7.55
C LYS A 162 14.06 -5.52 7.28
N CYS A 163 13.64 -6.78 7.17
CA CYS A 163 12.25 -7.15 6.91
C CYS A 163 11.34 -6.80 8.09
N ARG A 164 11.82 -7.02 9.33
CA ARG A 164 11.12 -6.63 10.56
C ARG A 164 10.99 -5.12 10.67
N LEU A 165 12.05 -4.37 10.38
CA LEU A 165 12.03 -2.90 10.39
C LEU A 165 10.99 -2.37 9.40
N TRP A 166 11.09 -2.74 8.12
CA TRP A 166 10.15 -2.30 7.09
C TRP A 166 8.73 -2.79 7.35
N GLY A 167 8.57 -4.04 7.81
CA GLY A 167 7.27 -4.60 8.18
C GLY A 167 6.58 -3.79 9.28
N LYS A 168 7.30 -3.45 10.36
CA LYS A 168 6.75 -2.60 11.42
C LYS A 168 6.44 -1.19 10.94
N LEU A 169 7.35 -0.57 10.20
CA LEU A 169 7.19 0.78 9.69
C LEU A 169 5.98 0.87 8.74
N GLN A 170 5.81 -0.08 7.83
CA GLN A 170 4.68 -0.10 6.90
C GLN A 170 3.34 -0.41 7.58
N VAL A 171 3.31 -1.34 8.54
CA VAL A 171 2.11 -1.65 9.34
C VAL A 171 1.70 -0.44 10.18
N GLN A 172 2.66 0.26 10.79
CA GLN A 172 2.40 1.50 11.52
C GLN A 172 1.86 2.59 10.59
N GLY A 173 2.46 2.78 9.41
CA GLY A 173 1.97 3.77 8.43
C GLY A 173 0.53 3.51 7.98
N LEU A 174 0.15 2.24 7.75
CA LEU A 174 -1.25 1.89 7.44
C LEU A 174 -2.18 2.15 8.62
N GLY A 175 -1.74 1.85 9.84
CA GLY A 175 -2.48 2.18 11.07
C GLY A 175 -2.71 3.69 11.21
N THR A 176 -1.70 4.51 10.93
CA THR A 176 -1.80 5.97 10.90
C THR A 176 -2.80 6.43 9.85
N ALA A 177 -2.75 5.89 8.63
CA ALA A 177 -3.68 6.24 7.56
C ALA A 177 -5.14 5.97 7.98
N LEU A 178 -5.40 4.83 8.60
CA LEU A 178 -6.72 4.48 9.14
C LEU A 178 -7.14 5.40 10.29
N LYS A 179 -6.22 5.73 11.21
CA LYS A 179 -6.44 6.68 12.31
C LYS A 179 -6.91 8.04 11.78
N ILE A 180 -6.28 8.55 10.72
CA ILE A 180 -6.67 9.80 10.06
C ILE A 180 -8.11 9.71 9.55
N PHE A 181 -8.46 8.67 8.80
CA PHE A 181 -9.82 8.52 8.26
C PHE A 181 -10.89 8.40 9.35
N PHE A 182 -10.61 7.71 10.46
CA PHE A 182 -11.53 7.64 11.59
C PHE A 182 -11.73 8.98 12.31
N SER A 183 -10.77 9.89 12.23
CA SER A 183 -10.87 11.22 12.86
C SER A 183 -11.61 12.23 11.99
N VAL A 184 -11.42 12.18 10.66
CA VAL A 184 -12.12 13.09 9.73
C VAL A 184 -13.64 12.83 9.73
N GLY A 185 -14.08 11.57 9.80
CA GLY A 185 -15.50 11.22 9.77
C GLY A 185 -16.32 11.57 11.03
N ASN A 186 -15.68 11.99 12.12
CA ASN A 186 -16.32 12.30 13.41
C ASN A 186 -16.37 13.81 13.72
N GLN A 187 -15.92 14.68 12.81
CA GLN A 187 -15.91 16.13 13.03
C GLN A 187 -17.32 16.75 13.16
N ASP A 188 -18.37 16.04 12.70
CA ASP A 188 -19.76 16.49 12.77
C ASP A 188 -20.47 16.18 14.09
N LYS A 189 -19.83 15.50 15.05
CA LYS A 189 -20.42 15.17 16.36
C LYS A 189 -19.62 15.85 17.47
N GLU A 190 -20.29 16.74 18.19
CA GLU A 190 -19.80 17.52 19.33
C GLU A 190 -18.82 16.76 20.23
N GLY A 191 -17.61 17.32 20.40
CA GLY A 191 -16.63 16.88 21.41
C GLY A 191 -15.22 16.60 20.87
N ASP A 192 -14.50 17.66 20.50
CA ASP A 192 -13.04 17.85 20.64
C ASP A 192 -12.14 16.59 20.67
N GLN A 193 -12.18 15.73 19.66
CA GLN A 193 -11.08 14.80 19.37
C GLN A 193 -10.19 15.41 18.30
N THR A 194 -9.39 16.40 18.71
CA THR A 194 -8.26 16.87 17.90
C THR A 194 -7.39 15.69 17.50
N LEU A 195 -7.22 15.50 16.18
CA LEU A 195 -6.35 14.45 15.64
C LEU A 195 -4.90 14.74 16.08
N GLN A 196 -4.38 13.91 17.00
CA GLN A 196 -2.98 13.99 17.43
C GLN A 196 -2.18 12.82 16.86
N LEU A 197 -1.12 13.13 16.12
CA LEU A 197 -0.18 12.15 15.57
C LEU A 197 1.20 12.31 16.22
N GLN A 198 1.83 11.21 16.57
CA GLN A 198 3.20 11.20 17.03
C GLN A 198 4.17 11.38 15.84
N ARG A 199 5.38 11.90 16.09
CA ARG A 199 6.44 12.03 15.08
C ARG A 199 6.66 10.73 14.29
N ASN A 200 6.70 9.60 14.98
CA ASN A 200 6.88 8.28 14.36
C ASN A 200 5.68 7.86 13.50
N GLU A 201 4.47 8.26 13.84
CA GLU A 201 3.28 7.98 13.01
C GLU A 201 3.36 8.72 11.67
N VAL A 202 3.83 9.97 11.68
CA VAL A 202 4.05 10.79 10.48
C VAL A 202 5.18 10.21 9.63
N ILE A 203 6.33 9.90 10.24
CA ILE A 203 7.47 9.28 9.56
C ILE A 203 7.05 7.98 8.89
N ALA A 204 6.31 7.12 9.60
CA ALA A 204 5.84 5.85 9.07
C ALA A 204 4.88 6.04 7.89
N LEU A 205 3.96 7.00 7.97
CA LEU A 205 3.01 7.31 6.89
C LEU A 205 3.72 7.77 5.61
N VAL A 206 4.66 8.72 5.73
CA VAL A 206 5.42 9.24 4.58
C VAL A 206 6.30 8.16 3.96
N ASN A 207 7.01 7.38 4.78
CA ASN A 207 7.85 6.29 4.26
C ASN A 207 7.04 5.17 3.62
N LEU A 208 5.87 4.84 4.17
CA LEU A 208 4.94 3.89 3.54
C LEU A 208 4.49 4.41 2.17
N LEU A 209 4.09 5.68 2.08
CA LEU A 209 3.69 6.29 0.81
C LEU A 209 4.82 6.21 -0.22
N ASN A 210 6.05 6.53 0.18
CA ASN A 210 7.21 6.45 -0.70
C ASN A 210 7.44 5.01 -1.22
N ARG A 211 7.43 4.01 -0.32
CA ARG A 211 7.60 2.60 -0.71
C ARG A 211 6.50 2.12 -1.67
N LEU A 212 5.25 2.50 -1.43
CA LEU A 212 4.14 2.17 -2.32
C LEU A 212 4.26 2.89 -3.68
N SER A 213 4.69 4.15 -3.67
CA SER A 213 4.95 4.94 -4.88
C SER A 213 5.98 4.27 -5.78
N GLU A 214 7.10 3.84 -5.20
CA GLU A 214 8.15 3.11 -5.93
C GLU A 214 7.62 1.77 -6.48
N SER A 215 6.86 1.00 -5.70
CA SER A 215 6.28 -0.26 -6.19
C SER A 215 5.31 -0.05 -7.35
N VAL A 216 4.44 0.96 -7.25
CA VAL A 216 3.50 1.32 -8.31
C VAL A 216 4.23 1.80 -9.56
N LYS A 217 5.28 2.62 -9.40
CA LYS A 217 6.13 3.05 -10.51
C LYS A 217 6.80 1.87 -11.20
N MET A 218 7.41 0.96 -10.44
CA MET A 218 8.04 -0.23 -11.03
C MET A 218 7.03 -1.09 -11.79
N VAL A 219 5.81 -1.29 -11.25
CA VAL A 219 4.77 -2.03 -11.98
C VAL A 219 4.34 -1.29 -13.24
N HIS A 220 4.15 0.03 -13.20
CA HIS A 220 3.79 0.81 -14.37
C HIS A 220 4.85 0.73 -15.48
N ASP A 221 6.12 0.88 -15.10
CA ASP A 221 7.24 0.94 -16.04
C ASP A 221 7.56 -0.45 -16.61
N MET A 222 7.56 -1.50 -15.78
CA MET A 222 8.08 -2.81 -16.17
C MET A 222 7.04 -3.77 -16.73
N ARG A 223 5.76 -3.64 -16.34
CA ARG A 223 4.72 -4.60 -16.71
C ARG A 223 4.65 -4.90 -18.23
N PRO A 224 4.69 -3.90 -19.14
CA PRO A 224 4.58 -4.16 -20.57
C PRO A 224 5.76 -4.98 -21.13
N ASP A 225 6.97 -4.80 -20.60
CA ASP A 225 8.16 -5.53 -21.02
C ASP A 225 8.16 -6.95 -20.44
N VAL A 226 7.82 -7.08 -19.16
CA VAL A 226 7.81 -8.38 -18.49
C VAL A 226 6.74 -9.31 -19.05
N GLU A 227 5.54 -8.81 -19.33
CA GLU A 227 4.47 -9.62 -19.94
C GLU A 227 4.90 -10.16 -21.32
N ARG A 228 5.52 -9.33 -22.17
CA ARG A 228 6.06 -9.75 -23.48
C ARG A 228 7.16 -10.80 -23.35
N LEU A 229 8.13 -10.58 -22.46
CA LEU A 229 9.25 -11.51 -22.26
C LEU A 229 8.77 -12.89 -21.77
N MET A 230 7.76 -12.93 -20.92
CA MET A 230 7.21 -14.18 -20.39
C MET A 230 6.34 -14.92 -21.41
N GLU A 231 5.57 -14.20 -22.23
CA GLU A 231 4.83 -14.79 -23.36
C GLU A 231 5.79 -15.47 -24.37
N ASP A 232 6.92 -14.83 -24.67
CA ASP A 232 7.95 -15.39 -25.54
C ASP A 232 8.63 -16.65 -24.95
N GLN A 233 8.80 -16.71 -23.63
CA GLN A 233 9.34 -17.90 -22.97
C GLN A 233 8.33 -19.05 -22.91
N ILE A 234 7.04 -18.74 -22.69
CA ILE A 234 5.95 -19.72 -22.68
C ILE A 234 5.74 -20.30 -24.09
N THR A 235 5.80 -19.47 -25.14
CA THR A 235 5.67 -19.96 -26.53
C THR A 235 6.82 -20.88 -26.91
N LYS A 236 8.07 -20.55 -26.52
CA LYS A 236 9.26 -21.40 -26.73
C LYS A 236 9.19 -22.73 -25.97
N THR A 237 8.65 -22.73 -24.75
CA THR A 237 8.49 -23.95 -23.93
C THR A 237 7.28 -24.80 -24.32
N SER A 238 6.25 -24.21 -24.94
CA SER A 238 5.02 -24.91 -25.38
C SER A 238 5.13 -25.70 -26.69
N SER A 239 6.33 -25.95 -27.21
CA SER A 239 6.57 -26.84 -28.36
C SER A 239 6.25 -28.33 -28.11
N LYS A 240 5.53 -28.66 -27.02
CA LYS A 240 4.75 -29.90 -26.87
C LYS A 240 3.26 -29.59 -26.71
N PRO A 241 2.37 -30.13 -27.56
CA PRO A 241 1.04 -29.56 -27.75
C PRO A 241 0.02 -30.03 -26.71
N GLY A 242 -0.86 -29.12 -26.31
CA GLY A 242 -2.28 -29.44 -26.13
C GLY A 242 -2.86 -29.39 -24.71
N ARG A 243 -3.08 -28.18 -24.16
CA ARG A 243 -4.29 -27.87 -23.35
C ARG A 243 -4.43 -26.41 -22.88
N LEU A 244 -3.36 -25.62 -22.91
CA LEU A 244 -3.33 -24.33 -22.19
C LEU A 244 -3.93 -23.14 -22.96
N ARG A 245 -4.12 -23.26 -24.28
CA ARG A 245 -4.61 -22.15 -25.13
C ARG A 245 -6.00 -21.65 -24.73
N ARG A 246 -6.85 -22.52 -24.16
CA ARG A 246 -8.20 -22.14 -23.70
C ARG A 246 -8.24 -21.30 -22.41
N VAL A 247 -7.18 -21.32 -21.59
CA VAL A 247 -7.17 -20.56 -20.32
C VAL A 247 -6.84 -19.09 -20.56
N LEU A 248 -6.01 -18.80 -21.57
CA LEU A 248 -5.59 -17.43 -21.89
C LEU A 248 -6.70 -16.64 -22.60
N ASP A 249 -7.46 -17.25 -23.51
CA ASP A 249 -8.57 -16.59 -24.20
C ASP A 249 -9.69 -16.15 -23.23
N LEU A 250 -9.90 -16.91 -22.14
CA LEU A 250 -10.85 -16.59 -21.08
C LEU A 250 -10.36 -15.44 -20.17
N ALA A 251 -9.05 -15.29 -19.98
CA ALA A 251 -8.48 -14.20 -19.17
C ALA A 251 -8.50 -12.85 -19.90
N PHE A 252 -8.29 -12.86 -21.22
CA PHE A 252 -8.33 -11.65 -22.06
C PHE A 252 -9.75 -11.07 -22.22
N SER A 253 -10.78 -11.93 -22.20
CA SER A 253 -12.18 -11.51 -22.39
C SER A 253 -12.75 -10.69 -21.22
N PHE A 254 -12.15 -10.77 -20.03
CA PHE A 254 -12.64 -10.13 -18.79
C PHE A 254 -11.93 -8.80 -18.44
N LEU A 255 -10.93 -8.37 -19.22
CA LEU A 255 -10.14 -7.17 -18.94
C LEU A 255 -10.40 -5.99 -19.89
N VAL A 256 -11.23 -6.18 -20.93
CA VAL A 256 -11.57 -5.14 -21.93
C VAL A 256 -13.08 -4.83 -21.97
N LYS A 257 -13.80 -5.06 -20.87
CA LYS A 257 -15.17 -4.54 -20.68
C LYS A 257 -15.34 -3.94 -19.30
#